data_AF-A0A2E5VY08-F1
#
_entry.id   AF-A0A2E5VY08-F1
#
_cell.length_a   1.000
_cell.length_b   1.000
_cell.length_c   1.000
_cell.angle_alpha   90.00
_cell.angle_beta   90.00
_cell.angle_gamma   90.00
#
_symmetry.space_group_name_H-M   'P 1'
#
loop_
_entity.id
_entity.type
_entity.pdbx_description
1 polymer ?
#
loop_
_entity_poly.entity_id
_entity_poly.type
_entity_poly.pdbx_seq_one_letter_code
_entity_poly.pdbx_strand_id
1 'polypeptide(L)' 'MVGSDLVVWSLTGLVILAIFGYVFWDLLKRWRIGLRLAALDESLLLDDGVAVEEITDAPPGSVVVHGRVAEFLENGPGS' A
#
# COMPACT_ATOMS: atom_id res chain seq x y z
N MET A 1 50.30 0.74 2.99
CA MET A 1 49.19 0.04 2.32
C MET A 1 48.00 -0.23 3.24
N VAL A 2 48.15 -0.30 4.57
CA VAL A 2 47.05 -0.67 5.50
C VAL A 2 45.99 0.44 5.70
N GLY A 3 46.38 1.72 5.66
CA GLY A 3 45.46 2.83 5.95
C GLY A 3 44.42 3.09 4.86
N SER A 4 44.78 2.96 3.58
CA SER A 4 43.86 3.13 2.45
C SER A 4 42.80 2.03 2.43
N ASP A 5 43.21 0.79 2.68
CA ASP A 5 42.32 -0.36 2.57
C ASP A 5 41.25 -0.33 3.67
N LEU A 6 41.63 0.03 4.90
CA LEU A 6 40.68 0.19 6.01
C LEU A 6 39.62 1.25 5.70
N VAL A 7 40.01 2.37 5.10
CA VAL A 7 39.09 3.45 4.71
C VAL A 7 38.13 2.98 3.62
N VAL A 8 38.62 2.23 2.63
CA VAL A 8 37.78 1.67 1.55
C VAL A 8 36.76 0.69 2.13
N TRP A 9 37.20 -0.29 2.93
CA TRP A 9 36.32 -1.29 3.53
C TRP A 9 35.25 -0.66 4.44
N SER A 10 35.62 0.34 5.24
CA SER A 10 34.67 1.03 6.13
C SER A 10 33.62 1.84 5.36
N LEU A 11 34.04 2.60 4.34
CA LEU A 11 33.11 3.33 3.46
C LEU A 11 32.17 2.38 2.70
N THR A 12 32.70 1.28 2.17
CA THR A 12 31.88 0.26 1.50
C THR A 12 30.87 -0.37 2.47
N GLY A 13 31.31 -0.76 3.67
CA GLY A 13 30.43 -1.31 4.68
C GLY A 13 29.31 -0.35 5.09
N LEU A 14 29.63 0.94 5.25
CA LEU A 14 28.65 1.98 5.58
C LEU A 14 27.59 2.12 4.48
N VAL A 15 28.01 2.19 3.22
CA VAL A 15 27.08 2.30 2.08
C VAL A 15 26.17 1.08 2.01
N ILE A 16 26.72 -0.13 2.16
CA ILE A 16 25.93 -1.36 2.18
C ILE A 16 24.92 -1.33 3.33
N LEU A 17 25.35 -0.97 4.54
CA LEU A 17 24.47 -0.89 5.71
C LEU A 17 23.37 0.15 5.54
N ALA A 18 23.67 1.30 4.92
CA ALA A 18 22.67 2.32 4.61
C ALA A 18 21.62 1.79 3.62
N ILE A 19 22.04 1.07 2.57
CA ILE A 19 21.13 0.45 1.61
C ILE A 19 20.26 -0.60 2.30
N PHE A 20 20.85 -1.49 3.11
CA PHE A 20 20.12 -2.48 3.87
C PHE A 20 19.11 -1.85 4.83
N GLY A 21 19.51 -0.79 5.53
CA GLY A 21 18.63 -0.03 6.42
C GLY A 21 17.45 0.57 5.68
N TYR A 22 17.69 1.17 4.52
CA TYR A 22 16.64 1.73 3.67
C TYR A 22 15.64 0.67 3.18
N VAL A 23 16.14 -0.43 2.61
CA VAL A 23 15.31 -1.53 2.11
C VAL A 23 14.50 -2.17 3.24
N PHE A 24 15.13 -2.40 4.39
CA PHE A 24 14.45 -2.97 5.56
C PHE A 24 13.35 -2.05 6.08
N TRP A 25 13.60 -0.74 6.12
CA TRP A 25 12.61 0.25 6.53
C TRP A 25 11.39 0.26 5.60
N ASP A 26 11.61 0.22 4.29
CA ASP A 26 10.51 0.18 3.32
C ASP A 26 9.75 -1.16 3.36
N LEU A 27 10.45 -2.28 3.63
CA LEU A 27 9.81 -3.57 3.84
C LEU A 27 8.88 -3.55 5.07
N LEU A 28 9.34 -3.00 6.19
CA LEU A 28 8.54 -2.84 7.40
C LEU A 28 7.31 -1.97 7.16
N LYS A 29 7.46 -0.84 6.45
CA LYS A 29 6.31 0.01 6.07
C LYS A 29 5.30 -0.79 5.27
N ARG A 30 5.73 -1.48 4.21
CA ARG A 30 4.84 -2.24 3.34
C ARG A 30 4.14 -3.37 4.09
N TRP A 31 4.85 -4.04 4.99
CA TRP A 31 4.27 -5.09 5.83
C TRP A 31 3.23 -4.54 6.81
N ARG A 32 3.50 -3.39 7.46
CA ARG A 32 2.55 -2.72 8.35
C ARG A 32 1.28 -2.28 7.62
N ILE A 33 1.41 -1.73 6.41
CA ILE A 33 0.28 -1.36 5.56
C ILE A 33 -0.53 -2.61 5.18
N GLY A 34 0.14 -3.71 4.81
CA GLY A 34 -0.52 -4.98 4.50
C GLY A 34 -1.35 -5.55 5.66
N LEU A 35 -0.85 -5.43 6.90
CA LEU A 35 -1.59 -5.83 8.09
C LEU A 35 -2.84 -4.98 8.31
N ARG A 36 -2.76 -3.65 8.10
CA ARG A 36 -3.92 -2.75 8.21
C ARG A 36 -4.96 -3.01 7.12
N LEU A 37 -4.52 -3.30 5.89
CA LEU A 37 -5.40 -3.71 4.80
C LEU A 37 -6.12 -5.03 5.12
N ALA A 38 -5.40 -6.01 5.67
CA ALA A 38 -6.00 -7.29 6.08
C ALA A 38 -7.00 -7.14 7.25
N ALA A 39 -6.86 -6.09 8.06
CA ALA A 39 -7.78 -5.73 9.12
C ALA A 39 -8.97 -4.87 8.65
N LEU A 40 -9.06 -4.55 7.35
CA LEU A 40 -10.05 -3.63 6.77
C LEU A 40 -10.07 -2.27 7.49
N ASP A 41 -8.89 -1.76 7.85
CA ASP A 41 -8.74 -0.51 8.57
C ASP A 41 -9.04 0.70 7.66
N GLU A 42 -10.24 1.27 7.79
CA GLU A 42 -10.72 2.43 7.01
C GLU A 42 -9.87 3.70 7.21
N SER A 43 -9.09 3.78 8.30
CA SER A 43 -8.18 4.91 8.52
C SER A 43 -7.06 5.00 7.47
N LEU A 44 -6.84 3.96 6.66
CA LEU A 44 -5.96 3.98 5.49
C LEU A 44 -6.42 4.97 4.40
N LEU A 45 -7.72 5.27 4.32
CA LEU A 45 -8.27 6.23 3.34
C LEU A 45 -7.80 7.66 3.59
N LEU A 46 -7.36 7.96 4.81
CA LEU A 46 -6.91 9.28 5.25
C LEU A 46 -5.38 9.34 5.43
N ASP A 47 -4.66 8.29 5.05
CA ASP A 47 -3.22 8.16 5.27
C ASP A 47 -2.44 8.63 4.02
N ASP A 48 -1.60 9.67 4.18
CA ASP A 48 -0.74 10.23 3.11
C ASP A 48 0.24 9.20 2.52
N GLY A 49 0.49 8.08 3.21
CA GLY A 49 1.39 7.02 2.76
C GLY A 49 0.78 6.06 1.72
N VAL A 50 -0.52 6.17 1.41
CA VAL A 50 -1.23 5.24 0.54
C VAL A 50 -2.07 6.00 -0.48
N ALA A 51 -1.81 5.78 -1.77
CA ALA A 51 -2.69 6.26 -2.83
C ALA A 51 -3.86 5.28 -2.98
N VAL A 52 -5.09 5.77 -2.73
CA VAL A 52 -6.32 5.01 -2.93
C VAL A 52 -7.00 5.56 -4.18
N GLU A 53 -7.17 4.72 -5.20
CA GLU A 53 -7.92 5.06 -6.41
C GLU A 53 -9.25 4.31 -6.41
N GLU A 54 -10.35 5.04 -6.62
CA GLU A 54 -11.68 4.46 -6.78
C GLU A 54 -11.87 4.04 -8.24
N ILE A 55 -11.83 2.74 -8.51
CA ILE A 55 -11.86 2.16 -9.88
C ILE A 55 -13.31 1.98 -10.40
N THR A 56 -14.31 2.05 -9.52
CA THR A 56 -15.73 1.85 -9.87
C THR A 56 -16.58 2.86 -9.12
N ASP A 57 -17.00 3.92 -9.81
CA ASP A 57 -17.98 4.86 -9.28
C ASP A 57 -19.34 4.17 -9.27
N ALA A 58 -19.78 3.74 -8.08
CA ALA A 58 -21.08 3.10 -7.93
C ALA A 58 -22.17 4.18 -7.97
N PRO A 59 -23.29 3.97 -8.68
CA PRO A 59 -24.36 4.97 -8.76
C PRO A 59 -24.80 5.43 -7.36
N PRO A 60 -25.17 6.71 -7.18
CA PRO A 60 -25.63 7.23 -5.88
C PRO A 60 -26.81 6.40 -5.37
N GLY A 61 -26.67 5.83 -4.17
CA GLY A 61 -27.61 4.89 -3.56
C GLY A 61 -27.20 3.41 -3.64
N SER A 62 -26.04 3.10 -4.20
CA SER A 62 -25.49 1.74 -4.22
C SER A 62 -24.99 1.31 -2.83
N VAL A 63 -25.36 0.09 -2.42
CA VAL A 63 -24.93 -0.56 -1.18
C VAL A 63 -24.32 -1.92 -1.53
N VAL A 64 -23.09 -2.18 -1.08
CA VAL A 64 -22.45 -3.49 -1.25
C VAL A 64 -23.09 -4.47 -0.27
N VAL A 65 -23.96 -5.34 -0.77
CA VAL A 65 -24.58 -6.42 0.02
C VAL A 65 -23.73 -7.68 -0.11
N HIS A 66 -23.11 -8.11 1.00
CA HIS A 66 -22.33 -9.35 1.01
C HIS A 66 -23.21 -10.56 0.66
N GLY A 67 -22.84 -11.29 -0.40
CA GLY A 67 -23.47 -12.57 -0.76
C GLY A 67 -24.58 -12.51 -1.81
N ARG A 68 -24.81 -11.37 -2.48
CA ARG A 68 -25.69 -11.31 -3.67
C ARG A 68 -24.93 -10.83 -4.90
N VAL A 69 -25.21 -11.47 -6.03
CA VAL A 69 -24.74 -11.03 -7.36
C VAL A 69 -25.41 -9.69 -7.68
N ALA A 70 -24.66 -8.77 -8.28
CA ALA A 70 -25.19 -7.48 -8.72
C ALA A 70 -26.39 -7.70 -9.64
N GLU A 71 -27.56 -7.24 -9.22
CA GLU A 71 -28.80 -7.33 -9.98
C GLU A 71 -28.98 -6.03 -10.77
N PHE A 72 -29.02 -6.12 -12.10
CA PHE A 72 -29.35 -4.98 -12.95
C PHE A 72 -30.84 -4.68 -12.79
N LEU A 73 -31.18 -3.60 -12.09
CA LEU A 73 -32.55 -3.09 -12.07
C LEU A 73 -32.81 -2.34 -13.38
N GLU A 74 -33.23 -3.06 -14.42
CA GLU A 74 -33.84 -2.46 -15.61
C GLU A 74 -35.25 -1.98 -15.23
N ASN A 75 -35.34 -0.79 -14.62
CA ASN A 75 -36.58 -0.03 -14.55
C ASN A 75 -36.53 1.05 -15.64
N GLY A 76 -36.94 0.67 -16.85
CA GLY A 76 -37.34 1.63 -17.87
C GLY A 76 -38.68 2.27 -17.49
N PRO A 77 -38.82 3.61 -17.50
CA PRO A 77 -40.12 4.24 -17.41
C PRO A 77 -40.76 4.21 -18.82
N GLY A 78 -41.79 3.39 -19.02
CA GLY A 78 -42.65 3.52 -20.19
C GLY A 78 -43.36 2.25 -20.67
N SER A 79 -44.45 1.86 -20.00
CA SER A 79 -45.81 1.62 -20.57
C SER A 79 -46.69 0.90 -19.56
#